data_AF-A0A846LGS1-F1
#
_entry.id   AF-A0A846LGS1-F1
#
_cell.length_a   1.000
_cell.length_b   1.000
_cell.length_c   1.000
_cell.angle_alpha   90.00
_cell.angle_beta   90.00
_cell.angle_gamma   90.00
#
_symmetry.space_group_name_H-M   'P 1'
#
loop_
_entity.id
_entity.type
_entity.pdbx_description
1 polymer ?
#
loop_
_entity_poly.entity_id
_entity_poly.type
_entity_poly.pdbx_seq_one_letter_code
_entity_poly.pdbx_strand_id
1 'polypeptide(L)'
;MPASKIVDEGEVFRWFAEGKTYEEMIALYREKYSVETTIGLWANFRRRKGMAPRTTRDLDLIPWQVQERHRWAYPLQMLRLEGRRRATGESVRGPDAVRHANFLARLSDRHEVVEYRPETPEGFFYVPRQPTDVDLVRRP
;
A
#
# COMPACT_ATOMS: atom_id res chain seq x y z
N MET A 1 0.32 -2.98 33.17
CA MET A 1 0.70 -2.75 31.76
C MET A 1 2.12 -2.20 31.75
N PRO A 2 3.05 -2.69 30.91
CA PRO A 2 4.39 -2.11 30.85
C PRO A 2 4.29 -0.63 30.44
N ALA A 3 5.15 0.22 31.01
CA ALA A 3 5.21 1.63 30.69
C ALA A 3 5.41 1.81 29.18
N SER A 4 4.58 2.65 28.56
CA SER A 4 4.73 2.96 27.13
C SER A 4 6.06 3.67 26.92
N LYS A 5 6.86 3.22 25.94
CA LYS A 5 8.08 3.95 25.53
C LYS A 5 7.78 5.25 24.77
N ILE A 6 6.50 5.60 24.60
CA ILE A 6 6.06 6.81 23.91
C ILE A 6 5.98 7.93 24.93
N VAL A 7 6.86 8.93 24.76
CA VAL A 7 7.03 10.05 25.67
C VAL A 7 6.01 11.15 25.36
N ASP A 8 5.85 11.47 24.08
CA ASP A 8 4.92 12.49 23.58
C ASP A 8 4.06 11.89 22.48
N GLU A 9 2.77 11.65 22.80
CA GLU A 9 1.80 11.15 21.82
C GLU A 9 1.43 12.22 20.77
N GLY A 10 1.33 13.50 21.17
CA GLY A 10 0.92 14.61 20.30
C GLY A 10 1.89 14.82 19.14
N GLU A 11 3.18 14.70 19.42
CA GLU A 11 4.22 14.72 18.41
C GLU A 11 4.14 13.53 17.45
N VAL A 12 3.87 12.34 17.99
CA VAL A 12 3.68 11.12 17.18
C VAL A 12 2.47 11.26 16.26
N PHE A 13 1.37 11.85 16.72
CA PHE A 13 0.21 12.19 15.88
C PHE A 13 0.62 13.12 14.73
N ARG A 14 1.39 14.16 15.03
CA ARG A 14 1.87 15.13 14.03
C ARG A 14 2.74 14.45 12.97
N TRP A 15 3.68 13.61 13.36
CA TRP A 15 4.53 12.89 12.42
C TRP A 15 3.77 11.90 11.53
N PHE A 16 2.71 11.28 12.05
CA PHE A 16 1.84 10.48 11.20
C PHE A 16 1.06 11.32 10.18
N ALA A 17 0.61 12.52 10.56
CA ALA A 17 -0.04 13.45 9.64
C ALA A 17 0.95 13.99 8.59
N GLU A 18 2.20 14.24 8.98
CA GLU A 18 3.30 14.65 8.08
C GLU A 18 3.81 13.49 7.19
N GLY A 19 3.34 12.27 7.41
CA GLY A 19 3.68 11.11 6.59
C GLY A 19 5.05 10.48 6.88
N LYS A 20 5.75 10.88 7.95
CA LYS A 20 7.08 10.34 8.33
C LYS A 20 7.07 8.82 8.38
N THR A 21 8.16 8.20 7.92
CA THR A 21 8.40 6.77 7.98
C THR A 21 8.69 6.32 9.40
N TYR A 22 8.52 5.02 9.67
CA TYR A 22 8.86 4.48 10.99
C TYR A 22 10.36 4.57 11.29
N GLU A 23 11.22 4.53 10.27
CA GLU A 23 12.67 4.69 10.41
C GLU A 23 13.02 6.12 10.83
N GLU A 24 12.41 7.12 10.19
CA GLU A 24 12.55 8.53 10.59
C GLU A 24 12.05 8.75 12.01
N MET A 25 10.90 8.17 12.38
CA MET A 25 10.37 8.27 13.74
C MET A 25 11.30 7.63 14.78
N ILE A 26 11.93 6.49 14.45
CA ILE A 26 12.92 5.83 15.32
C ILE A 26 14.14 6.74 15.51
N ALA A 27 14.67 7.31 14.42
CA ALA A 27 15.80 8.22 14.46
C ALA A 27 15.48 9.46 15.33
N LEU A 28 14.31 10.08 15.10
CA LEU A 28 13.87 11.26 15.85
C LEU A 28 13.67 10.97 17.35
N TYR A 29 13.10 9.81 17.70
CA TYR A 29 12.94 9.45 19.12
C TYR A 29 14.26 9.14 19.80
N ARG A 30 15.19 8.52 19.08
CA ARG A 30 16.54 8.28 19.57
C ARG A 30 17.28 9.60 19.79
N GLU A 31 17.20 10.53 18.86
CA GLU A 31 17.87 11.83 18.94
C GLU A 31 17.26 12.72 20.04
N LYS A 32 15.93 12.88 20.03
CA LYS A 32 15.24 13.85 20.90
C LYS A 32 15.03 13.36 22.32
N TYR A 33 14.73 12.07 22.49
CA TYR A 33 14.37 11.49 23.79
C TYR A 33 15.37 10.46 24.30
N SER A 34 16.42 10.12 23.52
CA SER A 34 17.32 9.00 23.84
C SER A 34 16.58 7.68 24.04
N VAL A 35 15.41 7.51 23.42
CA VAL A 35 14.58 6.31 23.54
C VAL A 35 14.68 5.48 22.28
N GLU A 36 15.15 4.23 22.43
CA GLU A 36 15.12 3.25 21.35
C GLU A 36 13.72 2.66 21.18
N THR A 37 13.15 2.94 20.00
CA THR A 37 11.85 2.44 19.56
C THR A 37 12.02 1.49 18.38
N THR A 38 10.96 0.74 18.06
CA THR A 38 10.96 -0.23 16.95
C THR A 38 9.79 0.03 16.01
N ILE A 39 9.89 -0.47 14.78
CA ILE A 39 8.80 -0.41 13.80
C ILE A 39 7.51 -1.02 14.37
N GLY A 40 7.63 -2.15 15.08
CA GLY A 40 6.50 -2.83 15.72
C GLY A 40 5.80 -2.00 16.80
N LEU A 41 6.55 -1.15 17.52
CA LEU A 41 5.96 -0.23 18.50
C LEU A 41 5.07 0.82 17.81
N TRP A 42 5.58 1.44 16.75
CA TRP A 42 4.84 2.47 15.99
C TRP A 42 3.61 1.89 15.27
N ALA A 43 3.75 0.71 14.67
CA ALA A 43 2.63 0.00 14.04
C ALA A 43 1.54 -0.35 15.07
N ASN A 44 1.91 -0.83 16.25
CA ASN A 44 0.96 -1.13 17.32
C ASN A 44 0.30 0.12 17.91
N PHE A 45 1.05 1.20 18.09
CA PHE A 45 0.50 2.47 18.57
C PHE A 45 -0.56 3.00 17.61
N ARG A 46 -0.23 3.05 16.31
CA ARG A 46 -1.15 3.44 15.23
C ARG A 46 -2.44 2.62 15.27
N ARG A 47 -2.32 1.29 15.39
CA ARG A 47 -3.46 0.37 15.51
C ARG A 47 -4.31 0.63 16.76
N ARG A 48 -3.68 0.79 17.94
CA ARG A 48 -4.40 1.02 19.21
C ARG A 48 -5.13 2.35 19.26
N LYS A 49 -4.60 3.38 18.57
CA LYS A 49 -5.20 4.71 18.50
C LYS A 49 -6.24 4.85 17.37
N GLY A 50 -6.65 3.75 16.75
CA GLY A 50 -7.68 3.75 15.70
C GLY A 50 -7.27 4.49 14.42
N MET A 51 -5.98 4.75 14.22
CA MET A 51 -5.52 5.39 13.01
C MET A 51 -5.57 4.42 11.84
N ALA A 52 -5.96 4.92 10.66
CA ALA A 52 -5.97 4.14 9.44
C ALA A 52 -4.61 3.44 9.23
N PRO A 53 -4.56 2.12 8.97
CA PRO A 53 -3.30 1.42 8.73
C PRO A 53 -2.55 2.08 7.56
N ARG A 54 -1.21 2.15 7.64
CA ARG A 54 -0.41 2.64 6.48
C ARG A 54 -0.62 1.78 5.23
N THR A 55 -1.01 0.52 5.42
CA THR A 55 -1.34 -0.41 4.35
C THR A 55 -2.79 -0.84 4.50
N THR A 56 -3.71 -0.06 3.96
CA THR A 56 -5.07 -0.55 3.67
C THR A 56 -4.93 -1.61 2.58
N ARG A 57 -5.36 -2.83 2.87
CA ARG A 57 -5.59 -3.84 1.82
C ARG A 57 -6.93 -3.50 1.20
N ASP A 58 -6.90 -2.89 0.02
CA ASP A 58 -8.10 -2.79 -0.80
C ASP A 58 -8.38 -4.20 -1.37
N LEU A 59 -9.46 -4.82 -0.89
CA LEU A 59 -9.90 -6.13 -1.33
C LEU A 59 -10.80 -6.05 -2.58
N ASP A 60 -11.31 -4.85 -2.91
CA ASP A 60 -12.26 -4.68 -4.01
C ASP A 60 -11.55 -4.73 -5.36
N LEU A 61 -10.36 -4.12 -5.45
CA LEU A 61 -9.56 -4.10 -6.68
C LEU A 61 -8.72 -5.37 -6.88
N ILE A 62 -8.33 -6.05 -5.81
CA ILE A 62 -7.51 -7.26 -5.87
C ILE A 62 -8.28 -8.38 -5.18
N PRO A 63 -9.28 -8.99 -5.86
CA PRO A 63 -10.17 -9.97 -5.25
C PRO A 63 -9.49 -11.34 -5.04
N TRP A 64 -8.31 -11.56 -5.63
CA TRP A 64 -7.64 -12.86 -5.60
C TRP A 64 -6.76 -13.03 -4.36
N GLN A 65 -6.69 -14.26 -3.88
CA GLN A 65 -5.61 -14.68 -3.00
C GLN A 65 -4.33 -14.88 -3.83
N VAL A 66 -3.44 -13.88 -3.79
CA VAL A 66 -2.19 -13.93 -4.56
C VAL A 66 -1.19 -14.85 -3.88
N GLN A 67 -0.60 -15.76 -4.66
CA GLN A 67 0.42 -16.69 -4.19
C GLN A 67 1.73 -15.96 -3.87
N GLU A 68 2.51 -16.47 -2.92
CA GLU A 68 3.72 -15.81 -2.44
C GLU A 68 4.73 -15.51 -3.56
N ARG A 69 4.89 -16.44 -4.51
CA ARG A 69 5.78 -16.27 -5.67
C ARG A 69 5.45 -15.05 -6.54
N HIS A 70 4.19 -14.61 -6.56
CA HIS A 70 3.74 -13.48 -7.37
C HIS A 70 3.62 -12.17 -6.56
N ARG A 71 3.99 -12.16 -5.26
CA ARG A 71 3.76 -11.01 -4.37
C ARG A 71 4.50 -9.73 -4.78
N TRP A 72 5.55 -9.88 -5.59
CA TRP A 72 6.39 -8.80 -6.10
C TRP A 72 6.14 -8.47 -7.57
N ALA A 73 5.17 -9.12 -8.20
CA ALA A 73 4.85 -8.89 -9.60
C ALA A 73 4.47 -7.42 -9.82
N TYR A 74 5.00 -6.83 -10.89
CA TYR A 74 4.78 -5.42 -11.21
C TYR A 74 3.29 -5.04 -11.30
N PRO A 75 2.42 -5.80 -12.00
CA PRO A 75 0.98 -5.47 -12.08
C PRO A 75 0.33 -5.41 -10.69
N LEU A 76 0.68 -6.35 -9.80
CA LEU A 76 0.14 -6.37 -8.44
C LEU A 76 0.55 -5.13 -7.63
N GLN A 77 1.80 -4.69 -7.74
CA GLN A 77 2.26 -3.49 -7.04
C GLN A 77 1.51 -2.26 -7.53
N MET A 78 1.28 -2.14 -8.84
CA MET A 78 0.51 -1.02 -9.41
C MET A 78 -0.96 -1.07 -8.98
N LEU A 79 -1.59 -2.25 -8.98
CA LEU A 79 -2.95 -2.41 -8.48
C LEU A 79 -3.07 -2.07 -6.99
N ARG A 80 -2.06 -2.39 -6.17
CA ARG A 80 -2.04 -2.00 -4.74
C ARG A 80 -1.95 -0.50 -4.56
N LEU A 81 -1.18 0.19 -5.41
CA LEU A 81 -1.11 1.66 -5.40
C LEU A 81 -2.47 2.26 -5.79
N GLU A 82 -3.11 1.73 -6.83
CA GLU A 82 -4.44 2.17 -7.26
C GLU A 82 -5.48 1.94 -6.16
N GLY A 83 -5.50 0.75 -5.55
CA GLY A 83 -6.43 0.43 -4.48
C GLY A 83 -6.22 1.33 -3.25
N ARG A 84 -4.96 1.62 -2.90
CA ARG A 84 -4.66 2.62 -1.86
C ARG A 84 -5.20 4.00 -2.26
N ARG A 85 -4.94 4.46 -3.50
CA ARG A 85 -5.43 5.76 -4.01
C ARG A 85 -6.95 5.86 -3.91
N ARG A 86 -7.68 4.81 -4.28
CA ARG A 86 -9.15 4.75 -4.21
C ARG A 86 -9.66 4.74 -2.77
N ALA A 87 -9.02 3.96 -1.89
CA ALA A 87 -9.43 3.85 -0.50
C ALA A 87 -9.14 5.10 0.34
N THR A 88 -8.04 5.81 0.09
CA THR A 88 -7.66 7.02 0.85
C THR A 88 -8.10 8.32 0.18
N GLY A 89 -8.35 8.31 -1.13
CA GLY A 89 -8.55 9.51 -1.94
C GLY A 89 -7.25 10.32 -2.17
N GLU A 90 -6.11 9.87 -1.64
CA GLU A 90 -4.84 10.56 -1.79
C GLU A 90 -4.13 10.15 -3.07
N SER A 91 -3.58 11.13 -3.80
CA SER A 91 -2.76 10.86 -4.99
C SER A 91 -1.50 10.06 -4.66
N VAL A 92 -1.10 9.18 -5.59
CA VAL A 92 0.19 8.48 -5.54
C VAL A 92 1.32 9.50 -5.70
N ARG A 93 2.33 9.47 -4.81
CA ARG A 93 3.45 10.43 -4.78
C ARG A 93 4.80 9.74 -5.03
N GLY A 94 5.82 10.55 -5.33
CA GLY A 94 7.20 10.08 -5.48
C GLY A 94 7.44 9.26 -6.76
N PRO A 95 8.50 8.43 -6.79
CA PRO A 95 8.86 7.60 -7.96
C PRO A 95 7.74 6.65 -8.41
N ASP A 96 6.80 6.34 -7.52
CA ASP A 96 5.64 5.50 -7.83
C ASP A 96 4.59 6.21 -8.69
N ALA A 97 4.50 7.54 -8.62
CA ALA A 97 3.48 8.30 -9.34
C ALA A 97 3.58 8.11 -10.85
N VAL A 98 4.80 8.21 -11.39
CA VAL A 98 5.06 8.05 -12.83
C VAL A 98 4.80 6.61 -13.28
N ARG A 99 5.28 5.62 -12.51
CA ARG A 99 5.08 4.20 -12.82
C ARG A 99 3.60 3.83 -12.83
N HIS A 100 2.87 4.33 -11.84
CA HIS A 100 1.44 4.12 -11.69
C HIS A 100 0.65 4.78 -12.82
N ALA A 101 0.95 6.04 -13.16
CA ALA A 101 0.32 6.74 -14.28
C ALA A 101 0.56 6.01 -15.61
N ASN A 102 1.79 5.58 -15.88
CA ASN A 102 2.12 4.82 -17.09
C ASN A 102 1.42 3.46 -17.15
N PHE A 103 1.27 2.79 -16.01
CA PHE A 103 0.51 1.53 -15.92
C PHE A 103 -0.96 1.74 -16.28
N LEU A 104 -1.62 2.77 -15.74
CA LEU A 104 -3.00 3.09 -16.06
C LEU A 104 -3.16 3.52 -17.52
N ALA A 105 -2.27 4.36 -18.03
CA ALA A 105 -2.25 4.77 -19.43
C ALA A 105 -2.14 3.56 -20.36
N ARG A 106 -1.22 2.64 -20.07
CA ARG A 106 -1.09 1.39 -20.85
C ARG A 106 -2.40 0.60 -20.92
N LEU A 107 -3.06 0.37 -19.78
CA LEU A 107 -4.31 -0.41 -19.74
C LEU A 107 -5.41 0.29 -20.54
N SER A 108 -5.48 1.62 -20.47
CA SER A 108 -6.43 2.43 -21.23
C SER A 108 -6.12 2.40 -22.74
N ASP A 109 -4.89 2.75 -23.13
CA ASP A 109 -4.47 2.91 -24.53
C ASP A 109 -4.54 1.59 -25.31
N ARG A 110 -4.29 0.46 -24.63
CA ARG A 110 -4.34 -0.87 -25.24
C ARG A 110 -5.68 -1.57 -25.03
N HIS A 111 -6.62 -0.94 -24.35
CA HIS A 111 -7.91 -1.53 -24.01
C HIS A 111 -7.74 -2.91 -23.31
N GLU A 112 -6.81 -2.97 -22.36
CA GLU A 112 -6.41 -4.17 -21.61
C GLU A 112 -6.93 -4.12 -20.15
N VAL A 113 -7.06 -5.29 -19.53
CA VAL A 113 -7.24 -5.49 -18.09
C VAL A 113 -6.22 -6.48 -17.56
N VAL A 114 -6.01 -6.48 -16.24
CA VAL A 114 -5.15 -7.45 -15.57
C VAL A 114 -5.96 -8.69 -15.18
N GLU A 115 -5.50 -9.86 -15.62
CA GLU A 115 -6.01 -11.16 -15.21
C GLU A 115 -4.97 -11.88 -14.36
N TYR A 116 -5.40 -12.46 -13.24
CA TYR A 116 -4.53 -13.26 -12.38
C TYR A 116 -4.79 -14.76 -12.60
N ARG A 117 -3.75 -15.47 -13.03
CA ARG A 117 -3.71 -16.92 -13.23
C ARG A 117 -2.72 -17.51 -12.23
N PRO A 118 -3.18 -17.96 -11.06
CA PRO A 118 -2.28 -18.45 -10.01
C PRO A 118 -1.40 -19.61 -10.47
N GLU A 119 -1.83 -20.38 -11.46
CA GLU A 119 -1.19 -21.65 -11.86
C GLU A 119 -0.02 -21.47 -12.83
N THR A 120 0.20 -20.25 -13.33
CA THR A 120 1.37 -19.95 -14.17
C THR A 120 2.54 -19.43 -13.33
N PRO A 121 3.77 -19.51 -13.84
CA PRO A 121 4.94 -18.88 -13.20
C PRO A 121 4.86 -17.35 -13.11
N GLU A 122 4.23 -16.70 -14.08
CA GLU A 122 4.12 -15.23 -14.15
C GLU A 122 3.01 -14.68 -13.25
N GLY A 123 1.92 -15.44 -13.09
CA GLY A 123 0.76 -15.06 -12.29
C GLY A 123 -0.14 -14.01 -12.94
N PHE A 124 0.41 -12.90 -13.43
CA PHE A 124 -0.38 -11.76 -13.93
C PHE A 124 -0.21 -11.54 -15.43
N PHE A 125 -1.34 -11.38 -16.13
CA PHE A 125 -1.39 -11.17 -17.56
C PHE A 125 -2.18 -9.92 -17.91
N TYR A 126 -1.76 -9.26 -18.99
CA TYR A 126 -2.55 -8.23 -19.64
C TYR A 126 -3.38 -8.89 -20.73
N VAL A 127 -4.70 -8.77 -20.64
CA VAL A 127 -5.62 -9.40 -21.58
C VAL A 127 -6.57 -8.36 -22.16
N PRO A 128 -7.05 -8.53 -23.40
CA PRO A 128 -8.05 -7.63 -23.97
C PRO A 128 -9.28 -7.54 -23.06
N ARG A 129 -9.72 -6.32 -22.77
CA ARG A 129 -10.90 -6.05 -21.96
C ARG A 129 -12.16 -6.55 -22.69
N GLN A 130 -13.04 -7.20 -21.95
CA GLN A 130 -14.34 -7.68 -22.36
C GLN A 130 -15.45 -6.74 -21.86
N PRO A 131 -16.66 -6.77 -22.45
CA PRO A 131 -17.80 -5.98 -21.97
C PRO A 131 -18.19 -6.23 -20.50
N THR A 132 -17.86 -7.40 -19.97
CA THR A 132 -18.10 -7.79 -18.56
C THR A 132 -17.07 -7.22 -17.59
N ASP A 133 -15.93 -6.73 -18.08
CA ASP A 133 -14.86 -6.19 -17.25
C ASP A 133 -15.17 -4.75 -16.84
N VAL A 134 -15.64 -4.57 -15.61
CA VAL A 134 -16.08 -3.27 -15.06
C VAL A 134 -14.95 -2.39 -14.50
N ASP A 135 -13.71 -2.90 -14.43
CA ASP A 135 -12.59 -2.21 -13.78
C ASP A 135 -11.23 -2.56 -14.42
N LEU A 136 -10.11 -2.27 -13.77
CA LEU A 136 -8.75 -2.57 -14.24
C LEU A 136 -8.38 -4.05 -14.18
N VAL A 137 -9.17 -4.84 -13.45
CA VAL A 137 -8.96 -6.27 -13.27
C VAL A 137 -10.11 -7.08 -13.85
N ARG A 138 -9.80 -8.25 -14.41
CA ARG A 138 -10.80 -9.25 -14.74
C ARG A 138 -11.21 -10.00 -13.48
N ARG A 139 -12.49 -9.94 -13.11
CA ARG A 139 -12.97 -10.71 -11.96
C ARG A 139 -12.93 -12.22 -12.28
N PRO A 140 -12.53 -13.07 -11.31
CA PRO A 140 -12.52 -14.52 -11.48
C PRO A 140 -13.93 -15.09 -11.62
#